data_AF-X1K8Y9-F1
#
_entry.id   AF-X1K8Y9-F1
#
_cell.length_a   1.000
_cell.length_b   1.000
_cell.length_c   1.000
_cell.angle_alpha   90.00
_cell.angle_beta   90.00
_cell.angle_gamma   90.00
#
_symmetry.space_group_name_H-M   'P 1'
#
loop_
_entity.id
_entity.type
_entity.pdbx_description
1 polymer ?
#
loop_
_entity_poly.entity_id
_entity_poly.type
_entity_poly.pdbx_seq_one_letter_code
_entity_poly.pdbx_strand_id
1 'polypeptide(L)'
;MDKLRQAIPEITLTTDIIVGFPGEEEEDFRNTLELVETVGFDGAFTFCYSPLRGTEAAELEERIPAEISGERLRRLIELQQAILLKKNKSLVGRKFEVMV
;
A
#
# COMPACT_ATOMS: atom_id res chain seq x y z
N MET A 1 8.20 10.65 -7.49
CA MET A 1 7.12 10.17 -8.37
C MET A 1 6.86 11.09 -9.56
N ASP A 2 6.96 12.42 -9.40
CA ASP A 2 6.60 13.38 -10.45
C ASP A 2 7.35 13.20 -11.77
N LYS A 3 8.65 12.85 -11.71
CA LYS A 3 9.43 12.57 -12.93
C LYS A 3 8.86 11.42 -13.77
N LEU A 4 8.40 10.34 -13.12
CA LEU A 4 7.82 9.18 -13.82
C LEU A 4 6.48 9.57 -14.46
N ARG A 5 5.61 10.26 -13.72
CA ARG A 5 4.32 10.72 -14.25
C ARG A 5 4.46 11.81 -15.32
N GLN A 6 5.52 12.61 -15.30
CA GLN A 6 5.83 13.55 -16.39
C GLN A 6 6.31 12.82 -17.64
N ALA A 7 7.14 11.79 -17.49
CA ALA A 7 7.67 11.01 -18.61
C ALA A 7 6.60 10.09 -19.23
N ILE A 8 5.76 9.47 -18.41
CA ILE A 8 4.68 8.57 -18.82
C ILE A 8 3.43 8.95 -18.01
N PRO A 9 2.58 9.88 -18.52
CA PRO A 9 1.40 10.38 -17.81
C PRO A 9 0.42 9.30 -17.35
N GLU A 10 0.38 8.19 -18.07
CA GLU A 10 -0.55 7.08 -17.86
C GLU A 10 0.08 5.87 -17.18
N ILE A 11 1.25 6.04 -16.57
CA ILE A 11 1.95 4.93 -15.92
C ILE A 11 1.10 4.30 -14.82
N THR A 12 0.95 2.99 -14.89
CA THR A 12 0.35 2.18 -13.84
C THR A 12 1.43 1.81 -12.84
N LEU A 13 1.22 2.11 -11.56
CA LEU A 13 2.13 1.76 -10.48
C LEU A 13 1.43 0.86 -9.48
N THR A 14 2.03 -0.29 -9.19
CA THR A 14 1.56 -1.23 -8.17
C THR A 14 2.65 -1.50 -7.15
N THR A 15 2.28 -1.94 -5.95
CA THR A 15 3.21 -2.22 -4.86
C THR A 15 2.65 -3.26 -3.91
N ASP A 16 3.53 -3.84 -3.09
CA ASP A 16 3.14 -4.65 -1.93
C ASP A 16 3.50 -3.88 -0.67
N ILE A 17 2.65 -3.97 0.37
CA ILE A 17 2.85 -3.26 1.65
C ILE A 17 2.58 -4.22 2.80
N ILE A 18 3.50 -4.25 3.76
CA ILE A 18 3.36 -5.01 5.01
C ILE A 18 3.20 -4.00 6.15
N VAL A 19 2.18 -4.20 6.98
CA VAL A 19 1.94 -3.41 8.21
C VAL A 19 2.14 -4.26 9.45
N GLY A 20 2.40 -3.63 10.59
CA GLY A 20 2.66 -4.32 11.85
C GLY A 20 4.03 -4.99 11.90
N PHE A 21 4.99 -4.47 11.15
CA PHE A 21 6.39 -4.91 11.25
C PHE A 21 6.90 -4.72 12.69
N PRO A 22 7.78 -5.58 13.22
CA PRO A 22 8.29 -5.41 14.58
C PRO A 22 8.97 -4.05 14.76
N GLY A 23 8.59 -3.32 15.80
CA GLY A 23 9.03 -1.95 16.07
C GLY A 23 8.25 -0.85 15.35
N GLU A 24 7.23 -1.17 14.53
CA GLU A 24 6.46 -0.16 13.79
C GLU A 24 5.63 0.74 14.74
N GLU A 25 6.01 2.02 14.83
CA GLU A 25 5.27 3.01 15.60
C GLU A 25 4.08 3.58 14.83
N GLU A 26 3.17 4.28 15.51
CA GLU A 26 2.03 4.93 14.83
C GLU A 26 2.50 6.02 13.86
N GLU A 27 3.63 6.67 14.13
CA GLU A 27 4.21 7.64 13.21
C GLU A 27 4.69 6.99 11.91
N ASP A 28 5.36 5.84 11.98
CA ASP A 28 5.78 5.08 10.80
C ASP A 28 4.60 4.64 9.94
N PHE A 29 3.52 4.19 10.59
CA PHE A 29 2.31 3.82 9.90
C PHE A 29 1.63 5.03 9.23
N ARG A 30 1.58 6.18 9.90
CA ARG A 30 1.06 7.42 9.27
C ARG A 30 1.90 7.86 8.08
N ASN A 31 3.23 7.80 8.18
CA ASN A 31 4.13 8.09 7.07
C ASN A 31 3.88 7.16 5.87
N THR A 32 3.56 5.89 6.14
CA THR A 32 3.16 4.92 5.11
C THR A 32 1.86 5.33 4.42
N LEU A 33 0.84 5.75 5.18
CA LEU A 33 -0.43 6.23 4.61
C LEU A 33 -0.23 7.49 3.75
N GLU A 34 0.57 8.46 4.24
CA GLU A 34 0.90 9.68 3.49
C GLU A 34 1.63 9.37 2.19
N LEU A 35 2.54 8.38 2.19
CA LEU A 35 3.22 7.94 1.00
C LEU A 35 2.24 7.32 -0.01
N VAL A 36 1.34 6.45 0.46
CA VAL A 36 0.32 5.81 -0.38
C VAL A 36 -0.60 6.86 -1.01
N GLU A 37 -1.02 7.86 -0.26
CA GLU A 37 -1.82 8.98 -0.78
C GLU A 37 -1.04 9.81 -1.80
N THR A 38 0.21 10.17 -1.49
CA THR A 38 1.08 10.97 -2.35
C THR A 38 1.38 10.26 -3.67
N VAL A 39 1.71 8.97 -3.61
CA VAL A 39 2.02 8.17 -4.80
C VAL A 39 0.74 7.86 -5.59
N GLY A 40 -0.36 7.57 -4.90
CA GLY A 40 -1.64 7.20 -5.49
C GLY A 40 -1.53 5.95 -6.37
N PHE A 41 -1.17 4.81 -5.79
CA PHE A 41 -0.97 3.55 -6.50
C PHE A 41 -2.24 3.07 -7.22
N ASP A 42 -2.07 2.45 -8.39
CA ASP A 42 -3.13 1.80 -9.19
C ASP A 42 -3.51 0.41 -8.68
N GLY A 43 -2.75 -0.11 -7.72
CA GLY A 43 -3.02 -1.34 -7.01
C GLY A 43 -2.00 -1.53 -5.90
N ALA A 44 -2.44 -2.08 -4.77
CA ALA A 44 -1.53 -2.48 -3.72
C ALA A 44 -2.01 -3.78 -3.07
N PHE A 45 -1.13 -4.77 -2.94
CA PHE A 45 -1.40 -5.89 -2.05
C PHE A 45 -0.93 -5.54 -0.64
N THR A 46 -1.79 -5.77 0.33
CA THR A 46 -1.53 -5.35 1.72
C THR A 46 -1.62 -6.56 2.65
N PHE A 47 -0.67 -6.66 3.56
CA PHE A 47 -0.52 -7.80 4.47
C PHE A 47 -0.19 -7.34 5.88
N CYS A 48 -0.63 -8.10 6.88
CA CYS A 48 0.00 -8.02 8.20
C CYS A 48 1.35 -8.75 8.17
N TYR A 49 2.32 -8.25 8.92
CA TYR A 49 3.59 -8.94 9.10
C TYR A 49 3.39 -10.37 9.61
N SER A 50 4.11 -11.30 9.01
CA SER A 50 4.19 -12.68 9.45
C SER A 50 5.67 -13.09 9.51
N PRO A 51 6.17 -13.54 10.67
CA PRO A 51 7.59 -13.86 10.81
C PRO A 51 7.95 -15.08 9.97
N LEU A 52 8.97 -14.93 9.13
CA LEU A 52 9.55 -16.02 8.34
C LEU A 52 10.76 -16.58 9.08
N ARG A 53 10.79 -17.90 9.30
CA ARG A 53 11.88 -18.57 10.01
C ARG A 53 13.24 -18.25 9.35
N GLY A 54 14.20 -17.79 10.14
CA GLY A 54 15.57 -17.51 9.69
C GLY A 54 15.81 -16.09 9.15
N THR A 55 14.84 -15.18 9.26
CA THR A 55 15.06 -13.76 8.97
C THR A 55 15.43 -12.99 10.23
N GLU A 56 16.21 -11.92 10.10
CA GLU A 56 16.54 -11.03 11.22
C GLU A 56 15.27 -10.44 11.86
N ALA A 57 14.26 -10.13 11.04
CA ALA A 57 12.98 -9.63 11.50
C ALA A 57 12.20 -10.62 12.38
N ALA A 58 12.44 -11.93 12.27
CA ALA A 58 11.78 -12.94 13.10
C ALA A 58 12.29 -12.93 14.55
N GLU A 59 13.54 -12.47 14.76
CA GLU A 59 14.23 -12.40 16.04
C GLU A 59 13.96 -11.08 16.79
N LEU A 60 13.29 -10.11 16.15
CA LEU A 60 12.90 -8.85 16.80
C LEU A 60 11.81 -9.07 17.86
N GLU A 61 12.05 -8.56 19.07
CA GLU A 61 11.17 -8.72 20.22
C GLU A 61 9.98 -7.76 20.21
N GLU A 62 10.09 -6.63 19.50
CA GLU A 62 9.13 -5.52 19.46
C GLU A 62 7.89 -5.84 18.61
N ARG A 63 7.22 -6.95 18.90
CA ARG A 63 6.08 -7.42 18.11
C ARG A 63 4.85 -6.54 18.33
N ILE A 64 4.20 -6.20 17.23
CA ILE A 64 2.94 -5.47 17.24
C ILE A 64 1.78 -6.43 17.55
N PRO A 65 0.88 -6.11 18.50
CA PRO A 65 -0.34 -6.87 18.75
C PRO A 65 -1.19 -7.05 17.50
N ALA A 66 -1.81 -8.22 17.35
CA ALA A 66 -2.60 -8.55 16.16
C ALA A 66 -3.78 -7.58 15.94
N GLU A 67 -4.36 -7.06 17.02
CA GLU A 67 -5.44 -6.08 17.00
C GLU A 67 -4.98 -4.77 16.35
N ILE A 68 -3.75 -4.32 16.66
CA ILE A 68 -3.16 -3.10 16.09
C ILE A 68 -2.82 -3.35 14.62
N SER A 69 -2.18 -4.47 14.28
CA SER A 69 -1.87 -4.81 12.88
C SER A 69 -3.13 -4.90 12.03
N GLY A 70 -4.21 -5.49 12.56
CA GLY A 70 -5.51 -5.57 11.88
C GLY A 70 -6.19 -4.21 11.70
N GLU A 71 -6.09 -3.33 12.70
CA GLU A 71 -6.58 -1.94 12.62
C GLU A 71 -5.86 -1.15 11.53
N ARG A 72 -4.52 -1.23 11.51
CA ARG A 72 -3.66 -0.60 10.50
C ARG A 72 -3.95 -1.13 9.10
N LEU A 73 -4.04 -2.46 8.95
CA LEU A 73 -4.34 -3.08 7.66
C LEU A 73 -5.67 -2.57 7.11
N ARG A 74 -6.70 -2.50 7.95
CA ARG A 74 -8.02 -1.99 7.55
C ARG A 74 -7.95 -0.52 7.10
N ARG A 75 -7.28 0.35 7.86
CA ARG A 75 -7.10 1.77 7.47
C ARG A 75 -6.37 1.91 6.13
N LEU A 76 -5.33 1.12 5.92
CA LEU A 76 -4.57 1.12 4.67
C LEU A 76 -5.44 0.65 3.48
N ILE A 77 -6.23 -0.41 3.68
CA ILE A 77 -7.18 -0.90 2.66
C ILE A 77 -8.21 0.17 2.33
N GLU A 78 -8.82 0.81 3.32
CA GLU A 78 -9.81 1.88 3.14
C GLU A 78 -9.24 3.04 2.31
N LEU A 79 -8.02 3.49 2.63
CA LEU A 79 -7.33 4.54 1.87
C LEU A 79 -7.08 4.10 0.42
N GLN A 80 -6.50 2.91 0.20
CA GLN A 80 -6.21 2.42 -1.14
C GLN A 80 -7.49 2.25 -1.98
N GLN A 81 -8.59 1.79 -1.39
CA GLN A 81 -9.88 1.70 -2.08
C GLN A 81 -10.41 3.07 -2.49
N ALA A 82 -10.27 4.10 -1.65
CA ALA A 82 -10.65 5.46 -2.01
C ALA A 82 -9.84 6.00 -3.20
N ILE A 83 -8.53 5.74 -3.21
CA ILE A 83 -7.62 6.09 -4.32
C ILE A 83 -8.03 5.37 -5.61
N LEU A 84 -8.24 4.04 -5.53
CA LEU A 84 -8.67 3.22 -6.66
C LEU A 84 -10.00 3.70 -7.24
N LEU A 85 -10.99 3.99 -6.38
CA LEU A 85 -12.28 4.50 -6.84
C LEU A 85 -12.14 5.81 -7.61
N LYS A 86 -11.32 6.74 -7.10
CA LYS A 86 -11.04 8.02 -7.78
C LYS A 86 -10.37 7.80 -9.14
N LYS A 87 -9.39 6.91 -9.21
CA LYS A 87 -8.70 6.57 -10.47
C LYS A 87 -9.62 5.86 -11.46
N ASN A 88 -10.34 4.83 -11.04
CA ASN A 88 -11.25 4.08 -11.92
C ASN A 88 -12.34 4.98 -12.52
N LYS A 89 -12.85 5.96 -11.76
CA LYS A 89 -13.79 6.96 -12.28
C LYS A 89 -13.19 7.80 -13.41
N SER A 90 -11.90 8.12 -13.40
CA SER A 90 -11.27 8.86 -14.51
C SER A 90 -11.05 8.01 -15.77
N LEU A 91 -11.20 6.69 -15.67
CA LEU A 91 -11.09 5.77 -16.81
C LEU A 91 -12.41 5.60 -17.56
N VAL A 92 -13.54 6.02 -16.99
CA VAL A 92 -14.86 5.89 -17.63
C VAL A 92 -14.91 6.69 -18.94
N GLY A 93 -15.41 6.05 -20.00
CA GLY A 93 -15.51 6.66 -21.34
C GLY A 93 -14.23 6.56 -22.18
N ARG A 94 -13.16 5.98 -21.64
CA ARG A 94 -11.92 5.72 -22.37
C ARG A 94 -11.96 4.37 -23.07
N LYS A 95 -11.16 4.22 -24.13
CA LYS A 95 -10.98 2.97 -24.89
C LYS A 95 -9.64 2.35 -24.51
N PHE A 96 -9.64 1.03 -24.31
CA PHE A 96 -8.46 0.25 -23.96
C PHE A 96 -8.36 -0.98 -24.86
N GLU A 97 -7.14 -1.46 -25.06
CA GLU A 97 -6.88 -2.76 -25.67
C GLU A 97 -7.19 -3.86 -24.65
N VAL A 98 -7.77 -4.97 -25.11
CA VAL A 98 -8.21 -6.08 -24.26
C VAL A 98 -7.61 -7.38 -24.79
N MET A 99 -7.06 -8.20 -23.89
CA MET A 99 -6.56 -9.55 -24.19
C MET A 99 -7.67 -10.56 -23.89
N VAL A 100 -7.91 -11.49 -24.82
CA VAL A 100 -8.94 -12.56 -24.74
C VAL A 100 -8.26 -13.92 -24.68
#